data_AF-A0A3D5WJ40-F1
#
_entry.id   AF-A0A3D5WJ40-F1
#
_cell.length_a   1.000
_cell.length_b   1.000
_cell.length_c   1.000
_cell.angle_alpha   90.00
_cell.angle_beta   90.00
_cell.angle_gamma   90.00
#
_symmetry.space_group_name_H-M   'P 1'
#
loop_
_entity.id
_entity.type
_entity.pdbx_description
1 polymer ?
#
loop_
_entity_poly.entity_id
_entity_poly.type
_entity_poly.pdbx_seq_one_letter_code
_entity_poly.pdbx_strand_id
1 'polypeptide(L)' 'MAKEIKFGADARAALEAGVNKLADTVKVTLGPKGRNVVLDKSFGAPLITNDGVTIAK' A
#
# COMPACT_ATOMS: atom_id res chain seq x y z
N MET A 1 -27.19 8.21 -3.55
CA MET A 1 -26.21 7.57 -2.64
C MET A 1 -25.82 8.60 -1.59
N ALA A 2 -26.03 8.32 -0.30
CA ALA A 2 -25.71 9.28 0.77
C ALA A 2 -24.20 9.33 1.03
N LYS A 3 -23.70 10.47 1.53
CA LYS A 3 -22.28 10.65 1.87
C LYS A 3 -22.06 10.32 3.35
N GLU A 4 -20.98 9.61 3.63
CA GLU A 4 -20.46 9.44 4.99
C GLU A 4 -19.44 10.54 5.26
N ILE A 5 -19.61 11.30 6.34
CA ILE A 5 -18.73 12.41 6.70
C ILE A 5 -18.16 12.14 8.10
N LYS A 6 -16.84 11.96 8.18
CA LYS A 6 -16.10 11.75 9.43
C LYS A 6 -15.31 13.00 9.79
N PHE A 7 -15.16 13.27 11.07
CA PHE A 7 -14.44 14.44 11.59
C PHE A 7 -13.40 14.03 12.63
N GLY A 8 -12.49 14.96 12.93
CA GLY A 8 -11.59 14.85 14.08
C GLY A 8 -10.74 13.58 14.09
N ALA A 9 -10.69 12.90 15.24
CA ALA A 9 -9.85 11.75 15.47
C ALA A 9 -10.22 10.56 14.57
N ASP A 10 -11.51 10.28 14.38
CA ASP A 10 -11.99 9.15 13.58
C ASP A 10 -11.56 9.27 12.12
N ALA A 11 -11.61 10.49 11.56
CA ALA A 11 -11.12 10.75 10.22
C ALA A 11 -9.60 10.55 10.11
N ARG A 12 -8.83 11.00 11.11
CA ARG A 12 -7.36 10.87 11.11
C ARG A 12 -6.93 9.41 11.27
N ALA A 13 -7.57 8.67 12.17
CA ALA A 13 -7.27 7.25 12.39
C ALA A 13 -7.54 6.42 11.11
N ALA A 14 -8.63 6.72 10.40
CA ALA A 14 -8.92 6.06 9.12
C ALA A 14 -7.87 6.37 8.04
N LEU A 15 -7.40 7.62 7.97
CA LEU A 15 -6.33 8.01 7.05
C LEU A 15 -4.99 7.34 7.42
N GLU A 16 -4.63 7.38 8.70
CA GLU A 16 -3.40 6.78 9.22
C GLU A 16 -3.34 5.29 8.92
N ALA A 17 -4.44 4.56 9.12
CA ALA A 17 -4.51 3.13 8.79
C ALA A 17 -4.21 2.86 7.30
N GLY A 18 -4.73 3.70 6.39
CA GLY A 18 -4.45 3.60 4.95
C GLY A 18 -3.00 3.92 4.61
N VAL A 19 -2.45 4.99 5.20
CA VAL A 19 -1.05 5.39 5.02
C VAL A 19 -0.10 4.31 5.51
N ASN A 20 -0.35 3.76 6.70
CA ASN A 20 0.47 2.69 7.27
C ASN A 20 0.43 1.44 6.39
N LYS A 21 -0.74 1.04 5.89
CA LYS A 21 -0.86 -0.10 4.98
C LYS A 21 0.01 0.05 3.72
N LEU A 22 0.01 1.24 3.12
CA LEU A 22 0.84 1.54 1.95
C LEU A 22 2.32 1.57 2.31
N ALA A 23 2.68 2.36 3.34
CA ALA A 23 4.07 2.57 3.75
C ALA A 23 4.73 1.28 4.22
N ASP A 24 4.03 0.45 4.99
CA ASP A 24 4.55 -0.83 5.48
C ASP A 24 4.86 -1.80 4.35
N THR A 25 4.08 -1.77 3.27
CA THR A 25 4.31 -2.63 2.10
C THR A 25 5.46 -2.12 1.25
N VAL A 26 5.58 -0.80 1.05
CA VAL A 26 6.64 -0.21 0.20
C VAL A 26 8.00 -0.21 0.91
N LYS A 27 8.05 0.08 2.22
CA LYS A 27 9.32 0.25 2.94
C LYS A 27 10.20 -1.00 2.95
N VAL A 28 9.63 -2.19 2.80
CA VAL A 28 10.40 -3.45 2.77
C VAL A 28 11.32 -3.54 1.55
N THR A 29 11.08 -2.74 0.51
CA THR A 29 11.87 -2.76 -0.73
C THR A 29 12.99 -1.73 -0.74
N LEU A 30 13.13 -0.93 0.33
CA LEU A 30 14.09 0.16 0.39
C LEU A 30 15.54 -0.33 0.54
N GLY A 31 16.43 0.27 -0.25
CA GLY A 31 17.87 0.08 -0.15
C GLY A 31 18.40 -1.16 -0.87
N PRO A 32 19.73 -1.37 -0.86
CA PRO A 32 20.38 -2.43 -1.61
C PRO A 32 20.04 -3.86 -1.12
N LYS A 33 19.44 -3.98 0.07
CA LYS A 33 18.95 -5.26 0.64
C LYS A 33 17.41 -5.31 0.74
N GLY A 34 16.72 -4.49 -0.06
CA GLY A 34 15.27 -4.50 -0.15
C GLY A 34 14.74 -5.87 -0.55
N ARG A 35 13.58 -6.24 -0.03
CA ARG A 35 12.89 -7.50 -0.33
C ARG A 35 11.89 -7.32 -1.47
N ASN A 36 11.52 -8.44 -2.09
CA ASN A 36 10.49 -8.44 -3.12
C ASN A 36 9.09 -8.48 -2.50
N VAL A 37 8.16 -7.83 -3.18
CA VAL A 37 6.71 -7.89 -2.94
C VAL A 37 6.08 -8.64 -4.11
N VAL A 38 5.04 -9.41 -3.82
CA VAL A 38 4.26 -10.15 -4.82
C VAL A 38 2.94 -9.43 -5.03
N LEU A 39 2.67 -9.02 -6.27
CA LEU A 39 1.45 -8.38 -6.70
C LEU A 39 0.65 -9.36 -7.56
N ASP A 40 -0.62 -9.52 -7.21
CA ASP A 40 -1.52 -10.39 -7.96
C ASP A 40 -1.81 -9.82 -9.36
N LYS A 41 -2.10 -10.70 -10.31
CA LYS A 41 -2.46 -10.36 -11.68
C LYS A 41 -3.70 -11.14 -12.07
N SER A 42 -4.65 -10.47 -12.72
CA SER A 42 -5.90 -11.10 -13.18
C SER A 42 -5.67 -12.32 -14.09
N PHE A 43 -4.54 -12.38 -14.80
CA PHE A 43 -4.17 -13.50 -15.65
C PHE A 43 -2.66 -13.76 -15.60
N GLY A 44 -2.28 -15.04 -15.71
CA GLY A 44 -0.88 -15.47 -15.75
C GLY A 44 -0.23 -15.57 -14.37
N ALA A 45 1.11 -15.50 -14.34
CA ALA A 45 1.87 -15.54 -13.09
C ALA A 45 1.84 -14.19 -12.37
N PRO A 46 1.93 -14.17 -11.02
CA PRO A 46 1.98 -12.94 -10.26
C PRO A 46 3.24 -12.12 -10.57
N LEU A 47 3.18 -10.80 -10.34
CA LEU A 47 4.33 -9.91 -10.49
C LEU A 47 5.15 -9.88 -9.21
N ILE A 48 6.41 -10.29 -9.30
CA ILE A 48 7.38 -10.17 -8.20
C ILE A 48 8.27 -8.96 -8.48
N THR A 49 8.29 -7.97 -7.59
CA THR A 49 9.06 -6.73 -7.78
C THR A 49 9.58 -6.15 -6.46
N ASN A 50 10.68 -5.40 -6.52
CA ASN A 50 11.17 -4.55 -5.43
C ASN A 50 11.08 -3.05 -5.75
N ASP A 51 10.46 -2.69 -6.88
CA ASP A 51 10.23 -1.29 -7.23
C ASP A 51 9.06 -0.72 -6.41
N GLY A 52 9.39 0.20 -5.50
CA GLY A 52 8.40 0.87 -4.63
C GLY A 52 7.35 1.66 -5.41
N VAL A 53 7.68 2.19 -6.59
CA VAL A 53 6.72 2.95 -7.42
C VAL A 53 5.67 2.03 -8.01
N THR A 54 6.07 0.84 -8.47
CA THR A 54 5.13 -0.18 -8.96
C THR A 54 4.24 -0.73 -7.86
N ILE A 55 4.76 -0.90 -6.64
CA ILE A 55 4.01 -1.43 -5.49
C ILE A 55 2.97 -0.43 -4.98
N ALA A 56 3.22 0.86 -5.11
CA ALA A 56 2.33 1.91 -4.62
C ALA A 56 1.13 2.22 -5.55
N LYS A 57 1.18 1.75 -6.81
CA LYS A 57 0.12 1.95 -7.81
C LYS A 57 -0.99 0.91 -7.67
#